data_AF-A0AAV0R7T8-F1
#
_entry.id   AF-A0AAV0R7T8-F1
#
_cell.length_a   1.000
_cell.length_b   1.000
_cell.length_c   1.000
_cell.angle_alpha   90.00
_cell.angle_beta   90.00
_cell.angle_gamma   90.00
#
_symmetry.space_group_name_H-M   'P 1'
#
loop_
_entity.id
_entity.type
_entity.pdbx_description
1 polymer ?
#
loop_
_entity_poly.entity_id
_entity_poly.type
_entity_poly.pdbx_seq_one_letter_code
_entity_poly.pdbx_strand_id
1 'polypeptide(L)'
;MEKTISWVLLAAALILAFGCSKGECKVGDKCSSDQDCGAGLYCFSCLKKVTAGAICVRSTTTNQFQLLNNSLPFNKYAFLTTHNAFAIDGYPQHTPIPRVTETNQEDSITTQLNNGVRALMLDVYDFQGDVWMCHSFSGKCYDFTAFGPAIDFLKEIEGFMSANPSEIVTIILEDYVNADKGLTKVFTDAGLMNYWFPVSGMPKNGGDWPLVSDMVKNDQRLLVFTSISSKESSEGIAYQWNYMVENQCKVFSVHGLSEL
;
A
#
# COMPACT_ATOMS: atom_id res chain seq x y z
N MET A 1 76.48 -19.50 -24.66
CA MET A 1 75.64 -18.85 -23.65
C MET A 1 74.19 -19.13 -24.01
N GLU A 2 73.62 -20.22 -23.52
CA GLU A 2 72.20 -20.52 -23.72
C GLU A 2 71.58 -20.87 -22.37
N LYS A 3 70.53 -20.11 -22.06
CA LYS A 3 69.91 -19.97 -20.75
C LYS A 3 68.90 -21.08 -20.53
N THR A 4 68.90 -21.63 -19.33
CA THR A 4 67.84 -22.45 -18.76
C THR A 4 66.54 -21.64 -18.69
N ILE A 5 65.47 -22.14 -19.32
CA ILE A 5 64.12 -21.57 -19.20
C ILE A 5 63.37 -22.39 -18.14
N SER A 6 63.17 -21.76 -16.98
CA SER A 6 62.35 -22.24 -15.88
C SER A 6 60.88 -21.99 -16.21
N TRP A 7 60.06 -23.03 -16.25
CA TRP A 7 58.61 -22.93 -16.42
C TRP A 7 57.96 -22.69 -15.06
N VAL A 8 57.55 -21.45 -14.80
CA VAL A 8 56.71 -21.10 -13.66
C VAL A 8 55.25 -21.31 -14.06
N LEU A 9 54.60 -22.32 -13.47
CA LEU A 9 53.15 -22.50 -13.56
C LEU A 9 52.45 -21.45 -12.68
N LEU A 10 51.79 -20.46 -13.30
CA LEU A 10 50.86 -19.58 -12.59
C LEU A 10 49.54 -20.33 -12.37
N ALA A 11 49.24 -20.67 -11.11
CA ALA A 11 47.89 -21.07 -10.72
C ALA A 11 47.04 -19.81 -10.55
N ALA A 12 46.12 -19.55 -11.47
CA ALA A 12 45.10 -18.52 -11.31
C ALA A 12 44.02 -19.04 -10.34
N ALA A 13 44.01 -18.52 -9.11
CA ALA A 13 42.92 -18.76 -8.18
C ALA A 13 41.69 -17.99 -8.66
N LEU A 14 40.67 -18.70 -9.16
CA LEU A 14 39.33 -18.13 -9.31
C LEU A 14 38.78 -17.87 -7.89
N ILE A 15 38.76 -16.61 -7.49
CA ILE A 15 37.98 -16.18 -6.33
C ILE A 15 36.52 -16.19 -6.78
N LEU A 16 35.82 -17.30 -6.53
CA LEU A 16 34.36 -17.28 -6.51
C LEU A 16 33.97 -16.38 -5.34
N ALA A 17 33.48 -15.18 -5.63
CA ALA A 17 32.78 -14.39 -4.64
C ALA A 17 31.55 -15.24 -4.24
N PHE A 18 31.61 -15.86 -3.07
CA PHE A 18 30.44 -16.49 -2.48
C PHE A 18 29.43 -15.38 -2.26
N GLY A 19 28.43 -15.32 -3.16
CA GLY A 19 27.22 -14.56 -2.89
C GLY A 19 26.69 -15.04 -1.56
N CYS A 20 26.30 -14.09 -0.72
CA CYS A 20 25.64 -14.43 0.51
C CYS A 20 24.36 -15.26 0.20
N SER A 21 23.94 -16.14 1.13
CA SER A 21 22.69 -16.91 1.03
C SER A 21 22.17 -17.27 2.44
N LYS A 22 20.96 -17.85 2.52
CA LYS A 22 20.36 -18.39 3.77
C LYS A 22 20.15 -17.37 4.91
N GLY A 23 19.73 -16.17 4.56
CA GLY A 23 19.35 -15.16 5.55
C GLY A 23 20.52 -14.36 6.10
N GLU A 24 21.69 -14.42 5.47
CA GLU A 24 22.85 -13.64 5.88
C GLU A 24 22.97 -12.31 5.11
N CYS A 25 22.12 -12.08 4.09
CA CYS A 25 22.39 -11.05 3.09
C CYS A 25 21.85 -9.72 3.54
N LYS A 26 22.69 -8.70 3.45
CA LYS A 26 22.43 -7.35 3.94
C LYS A 26 21.80 -6.52 2.84
N VAL A 27 21.30 -5.35 3.22
CA VAL A 27 20.75 -4.39 2.27
C VAL A 27 21.76 -4.09 1.17
N GLY A 28 21.35 -4.23 -0.09
CA GLY A 28 22.17 -4.01 -1.27
C GLY A 28 22.91 -5.26 -1.78
N ASP A 29 22.97 -6.35 -1.00
CA ASP A 29 23.56 -7.60 -1.45
C ASP A 29 22.68 -8.26 -2.50
N LYS A 30 23.28 -8.94 -3.48
CA LYS A 30 22.53 -9.72 -4.47
C LYS A 30 21.79 -10.87 -3.81
N CYS A 31 20.59 -11.15 -4.28
CA CYS A 31 19.76 -12.25 -3.82
C CYS A 31 19.07 -12.93 -5.01
N SER A 32 18.63 -14.17 -4.81
CA SER A 32 17.78 -14.90 -5.76
C SER A 32 16.38 -15.15 -5.21
N SER A 33 16.22 -15.13 -3.89
CA SER A 33 14.94 -15.29 -3.19
C SER A 33 14.96 -14.56 -1.85
N ASP A 34 13.79 -14.33 -1.25
CA ASP A 34 13.66 -13.71 0.08
C ASP A 34 14.43 -14.46 1.16
N GLN A 35 14.60 -15.78 1.01
CA GLN A 35 15.34 -16.62 1.95
C GLN A 35 16.85 -16.33 1.98
N ASP A 36 17.39 -15.63 0.98
CA ASP A 36 18.77 -15.19 0.99
C ASP A 36 18.96 -14.00 1.95
N CYS A 37 17.93 -13.17 2.11
CA CYS A 37 18.01 -11.89 2.80
C CYS A 37 17.83 -12.03 4.32
N GLY A 38 18.58 -11.22 5.07
CA GLY A 38 18.49 -11.17 6.52
C GLY A 38 17.11 -10.79 7.04
N ALA A 39 16.85 -11.03 8.32
CA ALA A 39 15.56 -10.76 8.93
C ALA A 39 15.09 -9.31 8.69
N GLY A 40 13.86 -9.14 8.19
CA GLY A 40 13.28 -7.84 7.84
C GLY A 40 13.71 -7.29 6.46
N LEU A 41 14.38 -8.12 5.66
CA LEU A 41 14.75 -7.84 4.28
C LEU A 41 14.03 -8.82 3.34
N TYR A 42 13.86 -8.42 2.09
CA TYR A 42 13.30 -9.26 1.03
C TYR A 42 14.05 -9.02 -0.28
N CYS A 43 13.95 -9.96 -1.21
CA CYS A 43 14.69 -9.95 -2.45
C CYS A 43 13.92 -9.23 -3.55
N PHE A 44 14.43 -8.09 -4.00
CA PHE A 44 13.72 -7.22 -4.93
C PHE A 44 14.57 -6.82 -6.13
N SER A 45 13.95 -6.76 -7.31
CA SER A 45 14.58 -6.28 -8.54
C SER A 45 13.83 -5.06 -9.08
N CYS A 46 14.49 -3.90 -9.11
CA CYS A 46 13.93 -2.71 -9.74
C CYS A 46 14.06 -2.80 -11.27
N LEU A 47 12.94 -2.84 -11.98
CA LEU A 47 12.86 -2.95 -13.45
C LEU A 47 13.63 -1.84 -14.21
N LYS A 48 13.82 -0.66 -13.61
CA LYS A 48 14.56 0.45 -14.24
C LYS A 48 16.08 0.24 -14.30
N LYS A 49 16.64 -0.78 -13.64
CA LYS A 49 18.06 -1.16 -13.69
C LYS A 49 18.21 -2.65 -14.01
N VAL A 50 17.85 -3.03 -15.23
CA VAL A 50 17.99 -4.40 -15.80
C VAL A 50 19.39 -5.01 -15.61
N THR A 51 20.42 -4.21 -15.35
CA THR A 51 21.81 -4.66 -15.21
C THR A 51 22.25 -5.03 -13.78
N ALA A 52 21.45 -4.78 -12.73
CA ALA A 52 21.89 -4.99 -11.34
C ALA A 52 21.53 -6.36 -10.74
N GLY A 53 20.51 -7.05 -11.28
CA GLY A 53 19.92 -8.24 -10.65
C GLY A 53 19.12 -7.90 -9.38
N ALA A 54 18.42 -8.87 -8.81
CA ALA A 54 17.69 -8.68 -7.56
C ALA A 54 18.67 -8.48 -6.39
N ILE A 55 18.33 -7.58 -5.48
CA ILE A 55 19.11 -7.25 -4.29
C ILE A 55 18.22 -7.31 -3.04
N CYS A 56 18.81 -7.61 -1.90
CA CYS A 56 18.12 -7.53 -0.62
C CYS A 56 17.83 -6.07 -0.31
N VAL A 57 16.56 -5.76 -0.14
CA VAL A 57 16.09 -4.43 0.26
C VAL A 57 15.39 -4.53 1.60
N ARG A 58 15.37 -3.42 2.33
CA ARG A 58 14.73 -3.35 3.65
C ARG A 58 13.32 -2.85 3.49
N SER A 59 12.33 -3.65 3.89
CA SER A 59 11.02 -3.13 4.28
C SER A 59 11.00 -3.05 5.80
N THR A 60 11.71 -2.08 6.40
CA THR A 60 11.49 -1.79 7.82
C THR A 60 10.50 -0.69 7.94
N THR A 61 9.27 -1.14 7.98
CA THR A 61 8.13 -0.28 8.05
C THR A 61 7.81 -0.21 9.53
N THR A 62 8.06 0.96 10.09
CA THR A 62 7.79 1.17 11.49
C THR A 62 6.30 1.44 11.63
N ASN A 63 5.60 0.64 12.43
CA ASN A 63 4.23 0.95 12.79
C ASN A 63 4.23 2.30 13.54
N GLN A 64 3.68 3.32 12.88
CA GLN A 64 3.65 4.69 13.38
C GLN A 64 2.87 4.81 14.69
N PHE A 65 1.85 3.98 14.88
CA PHE A 65 1.06 3.99 16.11
C PHE A 65 1.89 3.49 17.30
N GLN A 66 2.70 2.44 17.10
CA GLN A 66 3.53 1.87 18.16
C GLN A 66 4.70 2.76 18.59
N LEU A 67 5.20 3.66 17.72
CA LEU A 67 6.35 4.54 18.03
C LEU A 67 6.18 5.35 19.32
N LEU A 68 4.95 5.79 19.59
CA LEU A 68 4.61 6.59 20.75
C LEU A 68 3.61 5.86 21.65
N ASN A 69 3.66 4.53 21.65
CA ASN A 69 2.76 3.66 22.44
C ASN A 69 1.28 4.02 22.27
N ASN A 70 0.85 4.35 21.04
CA ASN A 70 -0.53 4.74 20.71
C ASN A 70 -1.08 5.92 21.56
N SER A 71 -0.22 6.75 22.14
CA SER A 71 -0.61 7.73 23.18
C SER A 71 -1.06 9.09 22.65
N LEU A 72 -0.90 9.36 21.35
CA LEU A 72 -1.33 10.64 20.77
C LEU A 72 -2.74 10.55 20.17
N PRO A 73 -3.43 11.71 20.03
CA PRO A 73 -4.57 11.84 19.14
C PRO A 73 -4.24 11.38 17.72
N PHE A 74 -5.17 10.71 17.04
CA PHE A 74 -4.95 10.17 15.69
C PHE A 74 -4.41 11.20 14.69
N ASN A 75 -4.92 12.44 14.72
CA ASN A 75 -4.48 13.53 13.85
C ASN A 75 -3.10 14.13 14.19
N LYS A 76 -2.35 13.54 15.12
CA LYS A 76 -0.94 13.89 15.39
C LYS A 76 0.05 12.88 14.82
N TYR A 77 -0.44 11.81 14.18
CA TYR A 77 0.41 10.85 13.48
C TYR A 77 0.59 11.26 12.01
N ALA A 78 1.75 10.91 11.46
CA ALA A 78 2.02 10.96 10.03
C ALA A 78 2.31 9.53 9.56
N PHE A 79 1.70 9.12 8.45
CA PHE A 79 1.88 7.80 7.87
C PHE A 79 1.77 7.86 6.35
N LEU A 80 2.30 6.82 5.70
CA LEU A 80 2.32 6.71 4.25
C LEU A 80 0.91 6.45 3.70
N THR A 81 0.58 7.16 2.62
CA THR A 81 -0.64 6.99 1.83
C THR A 81 -0.28 6.62 0.40
N THR A 82 -0.95 5.62 -0.18
CA THR A 82 -0.78 5.26 -1.60
C THR A 82 -1.94 5.78 -2.44
N HIS A 83 -1.60 6.42 -3.57
CA HIS A 83 -2.56 6.94 -4.55
C HIS A 83 -2.97 5.83 -5.52
N ASN A 84 -4.29 5.69 -5.76
CA ASN A 84 -4.86 4.63 -6.59
C ASN A 84 -4.29 3.25 -6.22
N ALA A 85 -4.40 2.90 -4.94
CA ALA A 85 -3.74 1.75 -4.34
C ALA A 85 -4.10 0.42 -5.03
N PHE A 86 -5.27 0.35 -5.66
CA PHE A 86 -5.77 -0.80 -6.40
C PHE A 86 -5.16 -0.96 -7.81
N ALA A 87 -4.55 0.11 -8.36
CA ALA A 87 -4.09 0.16 -9.74
C ALA A 87 -2.74 -0.55 -9.90
N ILE A 88 -2.75 -1.87 -9.69
CA ILE A 88 -1.55 -2.71 -9.57
C ILE A 88 -1.12 -3.22 -10.95
N ASP A 89 0.17 -3.09 -11.27
CA ASP A 89 0.76 -3.64 -12.49
C ASP A 89 0.63 -5.18 -12.50
N GLY A 90 0.24 -5.72 -13.65
CA GLY A 90 -0.02 -7.15 -13.80
C GLY A 90 -1.21 -7.70 -13.00
N TYR A 91 -2.06 -6.86 -12.38
CA TYR A 91 -3.25 -7.34 -11.65
C TYR A 91 -4.18 -8.15 -12.57
N PRO A 92 -4.72 -9.30 -12.12
CA PRO A 92 -5.52 -10.20 -12.95
C PRO A 92 -6.65 -9.52 -13.72
N GLN A 93 -6.93 -10.00 -14.93
CA GLN A 93 -8.05 -9.52 -15.73
C GLN A 93 -9.37 -10.08 -15.20
N HIS A 94 -10.33 -9.18 -14.98
CA HIS A 94 -11.69 -9.49 -14.54
C HIS A 94 -12.75 -9.22 -15.63
N THR A 95 -12.32 -8.74 -16.80
CA THR A 95 -13.17 -8.48 -17.98
C THR A 95 -12.55 -9.19 -19.19
N PRO A 96 -13.33 -9.48 -20.26
CA PRO A 96 -12.80 -10.10 -21.47
C PRO A 96 -11.97 -9.15 -22.35
N ILE A 97 -11.88 -7.87 -21.98
CA ILE A 97 -11.18 -6.83 -22.75
C ILE A 97 -9.84 -6.54 -22.09
N PRO A 98 -8.73 -6.48 -22.86
CA PRO A 98 -7.44 -6.10 -22.30
C PRO A 98 -7.50 -4.74 -21.59
N ARG A 99 -6.95 -4.69 -20.38
CA ARG A 99 -6.83 -3.44 -19.62
C ARG A 99 -5.81 -2.51 -20.29
N VAL A 100 -6.24 -1.29 -20.58
CA VAL A 100 -5.44 -0.20 -21.18
C VAL A 100 -5.70 1.07 -20.38
N THR A 101 -5.11 1.12 -19.19
CA THR A 101 -5.12 2.28 -18.30
C THR A 101 -3.82 2.29 -17.49
N GLU A 102 -3.57 3.39 -16.80
CA GLU A 102 -2.37 3.55 -15.98
C GLU A 102 -2.40 2.65 -14.75
N THR A 103 -1.21 2.22 -14.33
CA THR A 103 -0.97 1.50 -13.08
C THR A 103 -0.12 2.38 -12.17
N ASN A 104 -0.43 2.38 -10.87
CA ASN A 104 0.25 3.20 -9.87
C ASN A 104 1.10 2.37 -8.89
N GLN A 105 0.81 1.09 -8.74
CA GLN A 105 1.41 0.23 -7.72
C GLN A 105 2.00 -1.04 -8.35
N GLU A 106 3.02 -1.61 -7.70
CA GLU A 106 3.54 -2.96 -8.01
C GLU A 106 3.09 -3.98 -6.94
N ASP A 107 2.68 -3.49 -5.76
CA ASP A 107 2.34 -4.28 -4.59
C ASP A 107 0.82 -4.46 -4.44
N SER A 108 0.36 -5.65 -4.00
CA SER A 108 -1.04 -5.84 -3.60
C SER A 108 -1.44 -4.97 -2.41
N ILE A 109 -2.74 -4.85 -2.12
CA ILE A 109 -3.22 -4.09 -0.96
C ILE A 109 -2.62 -4.64 0.34
N THR A 110 -2.62 -5.96 0.49
CA THR A 110 -2.00 -6.63 1.64
C THR A 110 -0.52 -6.30 1.75
N THR A 111 0.22 -6.34 0.63
CA THR A 111 1.65 -6.04 0.61
C THR A 111 1.92 -4.56 0.94
N GLN A 112 1.14 -3.62 0.40
CA GLN A 112 1.23 -2.20 0.75
C GLN A 112 1.05 -1.96 2.25
N LEU A 113 0.04 -2.59 2.87
CA LEU A 113 -0.24 -2.48 4.30
C LEU A 113 0.87 -3.13 5.16
N ASN A 114 1.38 -4.30 4.77
CA ASN A 114 2.53 -4.93 5.41
C ASN A 114 3.80 -4.05 5.26
N ASN A 115 3.90 -3.31 4.15
CA ASN A 115 4.94 -2.33 3.89
C ASN A 115 4.66 -0.95 4.55
N GLY A 116 3.81 -0.90 5.59
CA GLY A 116 3.65 0.28 6.45
C GLY A 116 2.74 1.38 5.92
N VAL A 117 2.10 1.18 4.77
CA VAL A 117 1.01 2.04 4.33
C VAL A 117 -0.12 1.96 5.36
N ARG A 118 -0.68 3.11 5.75
CA ARG A 118 -1.83 3.17 6.67
C ARG A 118 -2.98 4.01 6.12
N ALA A 119 -2.84 4.51 4.90
CA ALA A 119 -3.94 5.09 4.14
C ALA A 119 -3.91 4.64 2.67
N LEU A 120 -5.08 4.34 2.12
CA LEU A 120 -5.25 3.88 0.74
C LEU A 120 -6.24 4.81 0.04
N MET A 121 -5.85 5.40 -1.09
CA MET A 121 -6.78 6.09 -1.98
C MET A 121 -7.31 5.11 -3.02
N LEU A 122 -8.64 5.03 -3.14
CA LEU A 122 -9.34 4.07 -3.99
C LEU A 122 -10.38 4.78 -4.85
N ASP A 123 -10.42 4.45 -6.13
CA ASP A 123 -11.40 5.00 -7.06
C ASP A 123 -12.49 3.96 -7.27
N VAL A 124 -13.70 4.28 -6.81
CA VAL A 124 -14.82 3.35 -6.77
C VAL A 124 -15.91 3.78 -7.74
N TYR A 125 -16.38 2.83 -8.57
CA TYR A 125 -17.36 3.08 -9.63
C TYR A 125 -18.49 2.04 -9.58
N ASP A 126 -19.69 2.44 -10.01
CA ASP A 126 -20.70 1.47 -10.45
C ASP A 126 -20.25 0.81 -11.75
N PHE A 127 -20.12 -0.52 -11.76
CA PHE A 127 -19.78 -1.27 -12.97
C PHE A 127 -20.32 -2.70 -12.90
N GLN A 128 -20.88 -3.19 -14.02
CA GLN A 128 -21.44 -4.55 -14.13
C GLN A 128 -22.42 -4.94 -12.99
N GLY A 129 -23.11 -3.97 -12.39
CA GLY A 129 -24.10 -4.19 -11.33
C GLY A 129 -23.54 -4.20 -9.90
N ASP A 130 -22.24 -4.00 -9.73
CA ASP A 130 -21.54 -3.97 -8.44
C ASP A 130 -20.64 -2.72 -8.31
N VAL A 131 -19.98 -2.57 -7.16
CA VAL A 131 -18.93 -1.56 -6.95
C VAL A 131 -17.58 -2.13 -7.39
N TRP A 132 -16.88 -1.40 -8.24
CA TRP A 132 -15.60 -1.81 -8.83
C TRP A 132 -14.50 -0.78 -8.62
N MET A 133 -13.27 -1.27 -8.62
CA MET A 133 -12.07 -0.45 -8.71
C MET A 133 -11.71 -0.20 -10.17
N CYS A 134 -11.67 1.07 -10.59
CA CYS A 134 -11.36 1.43 -11.97
C CYS A 134 -10.49 2.68 -12.04
N HIS A 135 -9.44 2.65 -12.86
CA HIS A 135 -8.64 3.84 -13.14
C HIS A 135 -9.18 4.49 -14.42
N SER A 136 -10.23 5.30 -14.27
CA SER A 136 -11.10 5.70 -15.36
C SER A 136 -11.35 7.21 -15.41
N PHE A 137 -12.27 7.65 -16.27
CA PHE A 137 -12.55 9.06 -16.50
C PHE A 137 -14.05 9.32 -16.72
N SER A 138 -14.44 10.58 -16.57
CA SER A 138 -15.82 11.05 -16.76
C SER A 138 -16.86 10.36 -15.86
N GLY A 139 -16.43 9.89 -14.69
CA GLY A 139 -17.30 9.24 -13.71
C GLY A 139 -17.91 7.93 -14.17
N LYS A 140 -17.26 7.22 -15.09
CA LYS A 140 -17.70 5.91 -15.59
C LYS A 140 -16.54 4.93 -15.62
N CYS A 141 -16.80 3.68 -15.26
CA CYS A 141 -15.88 2.58 -15.48
C CYS A 141 -16.15 1.94 -16.85
N TYR A 142 -15.08 1.56 -17.56
CA TYR A 142 -15.13 0.86 -18.83
C TYR A 142 -14.37 -0.47 -18.71
N ASP A 143 -14.69 -1.47 -19.54
CA ASP A 143 -14.04 -2.78 -19.46
C ASP A 143 -12.50 -2.70 -19.55
N PHE A 144 -11.98 -1.74 -20.34
CA PHE A 144 -10.55 -1.53 -20.53
C PHE A 144 -9.89 -0.70 -19.41
N THR A 145 -10.66 -0.11 -18.49
CA THR A 145 -10.15 0.63 -17.32
C THR A 145 -10.41 -0.09 -15.99
N ALA A 146 -11.16 -1.19 -16.02
CA ALA A 146 -11.57 -1.96 -14.84
C ALA A 146 -10.44 -2.84 -14.29
N PHE A 147 -10.17 -2.73 -12.98
CA PHE A 147 -9.23 -3.60 -12.28
C PHE A 147 -9.93 -4.87 -11.78
N GLY A 148 -10.91 -4.71 -10.90
CA GLY A 148 -11.71 -5.81 -10.36
C GLY A 148 -12.81 -5.30 -9.43
N PRO A 149 -13.70 -6.21 -8.97
CA PRO A 149 -14.71 -5.91 -7.96
C PRO A 149 -14.08 -5.32 -6.70
N ALA A 150 -14.70 -4.29 -6.12
CA ALA A 150 -14.17 -3.64 -4.91
C ALA A 150 -14.10 -4.58 -3.72
N ILE A 151 -14.99 -5.57 -3.65
CA ILE A 151 -15.03 -6.56 -2.56
C ILE A 151 -13.71 -7.31 -2.40
N ASP A 152 -12.99 -7.61 -3.49
CA ASP A 152 -11.74 -8.37 -3.45
C ASP A 152 -10.64 -7.58 -2.72
N PHE A 153 -10.50 -6.29 -3.06
CA PHE A 153 -9.55 -5.37 -2.41
C PHE A 153 -9.94 -5.08 -0.96
N LEU A 154 -11.24 -4.91 -0.67
CA LEU A 154 -11.71 -4.68 0.70
C LEU A 154 -11.52 -5.90 1.59
N LYS A 155 -11.57 -7.13 1.04
CA LYS A 155 -11.23 -8.36 1.76
C LYS A 155 -9.74 -8.46 2.10
N GLU A 156 -8.84 -7.95 1.26
CA GLU A 156 -7.42 -7.82 1.63
C GLU A 156 -7.24 -6.89 2.84
N ILE A 157 -7.94 -5.75 2.86
CA ILE A 157 -7.90 -4.82 3.99
C ILE A 157 -8.45 -5.47 5.26
N GLU A 158 -9.59 -6.16 5.16
CA GLU A 158 -10.21 -6.86 6.29
C GLU A 158 -9.28 -7.94 6.85
N GLY A 159 -8.69 -8.76 5.99
CA GLY A 159 -7.71 -9.77 6.40
C GLY A 159 -6.52 -9.18 7.14
N PHE A 160 -5.97 -8.04 6.65
CA PHE A 160 -4.92 -7.32 7.35
C PHE A 160 -5.38 -6.80 8.72
N MET A 161 -6.54 -6.18 8.81
CA MET A 161 -7.06 -5.59 10.05
C MET A 161 -7.41 -6.65 11.11
N SER A 162 -7.90 -7.82 10.67
CA SER A 162 -8.15 -8.96 11.54
C SER A 162 -6.86 -9.57 12.06
N ALA A 163 -5.81 -9.66 11.23
CA ALA A 163 -4.51 -10.19 11.64
C ALA A 163 -3.73 -9.22 12.54
N ASN A 164 -4.03 -7.92 12.47
CA ASN A 164 -3.28 -6.87 13.16
C ASN A 164 -4.20 -5.99 14.04
N PRO A 165 -4.56 -6.44 15.25
CA PRO A 165 -5.58 -5.80 16.09
C PRO A 165 -5.16 -4.42 16.65
N SER A 166 -3.87 -4.08 16.61
CA SER A 166 -3.37 -2.77 17.04
C SER A 166 -3.25 -1.73 15.92
N GLU A 167 -3.55 -2.10 14.67
CA GLU A 167 -3.37 -1.25 13.50
C GLU A 167 -4.66 -0.48 13.19
N ILE A 168 -4.50 0.75 12.68
CA ILE A 168 -5.59 1.58 12.15
C ILE A 168 -5.35 1.77 10.66
N VAL A 169 -6.40 1.60 9.84
CA VAL A 169 -6.35 1.82 8.39
C VAL A 169 -7.30 2.97 8.02
N THR A 170 -6.85 3.82 7.12
CA THR A 170 -7.66 4.89 6.52
C THR A 170 -7.92 4.59 5.04
N ILE A 171 -9.14 4.78 4.59
CA ILE A 171 -9.54 4.68 3.18
C ILE A 171 -10.08 6.03 2.74
N ILE A 172 -9.61 6.51 1.58
CA ILE A 172 -10.08 7.74 0.95
C ILE A 172 -10.65 7.36 -0.41
N LEU A 173 -11.94 7.58 -0.60
CA LEU A 173 -12.67 7.15 -1.79
C LEU A 173 -12.83 8.32 -2.76
N GLU A 174 -12.25 8.20 -3.96
CA GLU A 174 -12.74 8.95 -5.12
C GLU A 174 -13.99 8.24 -5.63
N ASP A 175 -15.15 8.78 -5.27
CA ASP A 175 -16.41 8.06 -5.30
C ASP A 175 -17.30 8.46 -6.49
N TYR A 176 -17.51 7.48 -7.36
CA TYR A 176 -18.40 7.52 -8.52
C TYR A 176 -19.54 6.50 -8.42
N VAL A 177 -19.84 6.01 -7.21
CA VAL A 177 -20.91 5.05 -6.93
C VAL A 177 -22.22 5.81 -6.70
N ASN A 178 -23.17 5.64 -7.60
CA ASN A 178 -24.52 6.22 -7.58
C ASN A 178 -25.57 5.23 -7.08
N ALA A 179 -25.28 3.92 -7.12
CA ALA A 179 -26.18 2.91 -6.58
C ALA A 179 -26.53 3.20 -5.11
N ASP A 180 -27.83 3.14 -4.77
CA ASP A 180 -28.30 3.38 -3.41
C ASP A 180 -27.62 2.43 -2.43
N LYS A 181 -26.91 2.99 -1.45
CA LYS A 181 -26.13 2.27 -0.45
C LYS A 181 -25.09 1.28 -1.02
N GLY A 182 -24.62 1.48 -2.25
CA GLY A 182 -23.64 0.61 -2.88
C GLY A 182 -22.36 0.46 -2.05
N LEU A 183 -21.86 1.57 -1.49
CA LEU A 183 -20.69 1.57 -0.61
C LEU A 183 -20.99 0.88 0.71
N THR A 184 -22.04 1.29 1.42
CA THR A 184 -22.42 0.65 2.69
C THR A 184 -22.57 -0.87 2.55
N LYS A 185 -23.19 -1.32 1.45
CA LYS A 185 -23.34 -2.75 1.14
C LYS A 185 -21.99 -3.44 0.99
N VAL A 186 -21.09 -2.93 0.12
CA VAL A 186 -19.82 -3.61 -0.15
C VAL A 186 -18.89 -3.63 1.08
N PHE A 187 -18.88 -2.58 1.90
CA PHE A 187 -18.15 -2.57 3.17
C PHE A 187 -18.73 -3.56 4.20
N THR A 188 -20.06 -3.71 4.22
CA THR A 188 -20.74 -4.71 5.07
C THR A 188 -20.36 -6.13 4.62
N ASP A 189 -20.46 -6.41 3.33
CA ASP A 189 -20.12 -7.72 2.75
C ASP A 189 -18.62 -8.06 2.95
N ALA A 190 -17.76 -7.04 2.93
CA ALA A 190 -16.34 -7.18 3.24
C ALA A 190 -16.08 -7.53 4.71
N GLY A 191 -17.00 -7.21 5.64
CA GLY A 191 -16.82 -7.38 7.08
C GLY A 191 -16.15 -6.18 7.77
N LEU A 192 -15.88 -5.12 7.02
CA LEU A 192 -15.15 -3.93 7.49
C LEU A 192 -15.99 -3.04 8.41
N MET A 193 -17.32 -3.18 8.41
CA MET A 193 -18.19 -2.46 9.34
C MET A 193 -17.91 -2.79 10.81
N ASN A 194 -17.28 -3.92 11.11
CA ASN A 194 -16.85 -4.29 12.46
C ASN A 194 -15.78 -3.33 13.01
N TYR A 195 -15.01 -2.69 12.12
CA TYR A 195 -13.91 -1.81 12.50
C TYR A 195 -14.26 -0.31 12.38
N TRP A 196 -15.48 0.00 11.98
CA TRP A 196 -15.85 1.33 11.50
C TRP A 196 -15.74 2.42 12.58
N PHE A 197 -14.98 3.47 12.29
CA PHE A 197 -14.94 4.67 13.13
C PHE A 197 -16.07 5.64 12.74
N PRO A 198 -17.00 5.98 13.66
CA PRO A 198 -18.19 6.74 13.33
C PRO A 198 -17.91 8.24 13.15
N VAL A 199 -18.63 8.88 12.23
CA VAL A 199 -18.57 10.34 11.99
C VAL A 199 -18.82 11.16 13.26
N SER A 200 -19.69 10.69 14.16
CA SER A 200 -19.97 11.37 15.44
C SER A 200 -18.75 11.48 16.36
N GLY A 201 -17.73 10.64 16.16
CA GLY A 201 -16.46 10.69 16.90
C GLY A 201 -15.38 11.53 16.21
N MET A 202 -15.63 12.05 15.01
CA MET A 202 -14.65 12.83 14.25
C MET A 202 -14.74 14.31 14.63
N PRO A 203 -13.70 14.91 15.23
CA PRO A 203 -13.70 16.33 15.56
C PRO A 203 -13.65 17.17 14.29
N LYS A 204 -14.35 18.30 14.32
CA LYS A 204 -14.29 19.35 13.29
C LYS A 204 -13.50 20.54 13.82
N ASN A 205 -13.03 21.42 12.94
CA ASN A 205 -12.33 22.67 13.29
C ASN A 205 -10.98 22.49 14.01
N GLY A 206 -10.24 21.42 13.70
CA GLY A 206 -8.86 21.23 14.18
C GLY A 206 -8.73 20.75 15.63
N GLY A 207 -9.83 20.31 16.26
CA GLY A 207 -9.78 19.62 17.55
C GLY A 207 -9.00 18.31 17.48
N ASP A 208 -8.52 17.85 18.63
CA ASP A 208 -7.83 16.56 18.74
C ASP A 208 -8.82 15.41 18.52
N TRP A 209 -8.38 14.45 17.70
CA TRP A 209 -9.09 13.19 17.50
C TRP A 209 -8.98 12.31 18.76
N PRO A 210 -9.79 11.26 18.89
CA PRO A 210 -9.56 10.28 19.95
C PRO A 210 -8.13 9.76 19.95
N LEU A 211 -7.67 9.35 21.14
CA LEU A 211 -6.38 8.70 21.26
C LEU A 211 -6.40 7.40 20.45
N VAL A 212 -5.28 7.10 19.80
CA VAL A 212 -5.14 5.84 19.04
C VAL A 212 -5.35 4.63 19.95
N SER A 213 -4.92 4.71 21.21
CA SER A 213 -5.18 3.69 22.23
C SER A 213 -6.67 3.43 22.45
N ASP A 214 -7.50 4.47 22.47
CA ASP A 214 -8.95 4.35 22.64
C ASP A 214 -9.63 3.79 21.39
N MET A 215 -9.20 4.24 20.21
CA MET A 215 -9.69 3.72 18.92
C MET A 215 -9.42 2.22 18.81
N VAL A 216 -8.20 1.78 19.15
CA VAL A 216 -7.81 0.37 19.15
C VAL A 216 -8.60 -0.43 20.19
N LYS A 217 -8.73 0.10 21.42
CA LYS A 217 -9.47 -0.57 22.50
C LYS A 217 -10.94 -0.82 22.15
N ASN A 218 -11.55 0.09 21.38
CA ASN A 218 -12.95 -0.01 20.97
C ASN A 218 -13.14 -0.71 19.62
N ASP A 219 -12.05 -1.23 19.02
CA ASP A 219 -12.01 -1.80 17.66
C ASP A 219 -12.50 -0.84 16.56
N GLN A 220 -12.52 0.47 16.82
CA GLN A 220 -12.90 1.51 15.86
C GLN A 220 -11.67 1.97 15.06
N ARG A 221 -11.13 1.05 14.26
CA ARG A 221 -9.81 1.14 13.64
C ARG A 221 -9.83 1.36 12.13
N LEU A 222 -11.01 1.58 11.53
CA LEU A 222 -11.17 1.89 10.12
C LEU A 222 -11.79 3.28 9.97
N LEU A 223 -11.06 4.21 9.37
CA LEU A 223 -11.60 5.50 8.94
C LEU A 223 -11.88 5.45 7.45
N VAL A 224 -13.06 5.87 7.02
CA VAL A 224 -13.42 5.94 5.60
C VAL A 224 -13.93 7.32 5.27
N PHE A 225 -13.33 7.91 4.25
CA PHE A 225 -13.69 9.20 3.69
C PHE A 225 -14.16 9.06 2.25
N THR A 226 -15.11 9.89 1.83
CA THR A 226 -15.62 9.95 0.45
C THR A 226 -15.53 11.37 -0.11
N SER A 227 -15.34 11.47 -1.42
CA SER A 227 -15.43 12.72 -2.18
C SER A 227 -16.86 13.24 -2.38
N ILE A 228 -17.90 12.48 -2.00
CA ILE A 228 -19.32 12.86 -2.15
C ILE A 228 -19.91 13.36 -0.83
N SER A 229 -20.26 14.66 -0.78
CA SER A 229 -20.73 15.32 0.45
C SER A 229 -22.03 14.76 1.02
N SER A 230 -22.98 14.35 0.17
CA SER A 230 -24.27 13.82 0.62
C SER A 230 -24.17 12.50 1.37
N LYS A 231 -23.08 11.74 1.18
CA LYS A 231 -22.91 10.43 1.82
C LYS A 231 -22.59 10.49 3.31
N GLU A 232 -22.13 11.64 3.81
CA GLU A 232 -21.99 11.85 5.26
C GLU A 232 -23.33 11.75 5.98
N SER A 233 -24.39 12.36 5.42
CA SER A 233 -25.71 12.32 6.03
C SER A 233 -26.54 11.10 5.63
N SER A 234 -26.39 10.58 4.41
CA SER A 234 -27.20 9.46 3.93
C SER A 234 -26.65 8.08 4.33
N GLU A 235 -25.33 7.93 4.42
CA GLU A 235 -24.67 6.64 4.67
C GLU A 235 -23.74 6.66 5.88
N GLY A 236 -23.41 7.83 6.44
CA GLY A 236 -22.46 7.95 7.55
C GLY A 236 -21.00 7.80 7.14
N ILE A 237 -20.69 8.01 5.84
CA ILE A 237 -19.32 8.01 5.31
C ILE A 237 -18.80 9.44 5.32
N ALA A 238 -17.68 9.69 6.00
CA ALA A 238 -17.19 11.04 6.25
C ALA A 238 -16.88 11.79 4.94
N TYR A 239 -17.44 12.99 4.75
CA TYR A 239 -17.07 13.81 3.61
C TYR A 239 -15.65 14.35 3.80
N GLN A 240 -14.72 13.96 2.94
CA GLN A 240 -13.29 14.15 3.18
C GLN A 240 -12.94 15.61 3.50
N TRP A 241 -13.50 16.56 2.76
CA TRP A 241 -13.17 17.99 2.86
C TRP A 241 -13.67 18.65 4.16
N ASN A 242 -14.46 17.96 4.99
CA ASN A 242 -14.76 18.40 6.35
C ASN A 242 -13.62 18.11 7.35
N TYR A 243 -12.72 17.18 7.03
CA TYR A 243 -11.76 16.61 8.00
C TYR A 243 -10.30 16.66 7.53
N MET A 244 -10.06 16.74 6.22
CA MET A 244 -8.71 16.80 5.65
C MET A 244 -8.55 17.97 4.68
N VAL A 245 -7.30 18.40 4.52
CA VAL A 245 -6.88 19.41 3.54
C VAL A 245 -5.85 18.76 2.64
N GLU A 246 -6.04 18.86 1.33
CA GLU A 246 -5.02 18.50 0.35
C GLU A 246 -4.15 19.73 0.07
N ASN A 247 -2.85 19.62 0.33
CA ASN A 247 -1.91 20.66 -0.01
C ASN A 247 -1.23 20.32 -1.34
N GLN A 248 -1.20 21.27 -2.28
CA GLN A 248 -0.50 21.06 -3.55
C GLN A 248 1.01 21.10 -3.34
N CYS A 249 1.63 19.93 -3.22
CA CYS A 249 3.08 19.78 -3.27
C CYS A 249 3.48 19.16 -4.60
N LYS A 250 4.08 19.95 -5.50
CA LYS A 250 4.75 19.43 -6.70
C LYS A 250 6.14 18.95 -6.31
N VAL A 251 6.34 17.63 -6.24
CA VAL A 251 7.69 17.07 -6.12
C VAL A 251 8.30 17.04 -7.51
N PHE A 252 9.17 18.01 -7.80
CA PHE A 252 9.82 18.16 -9.11
C PHE A 252 10.92 17.12 -9.37
N SER A 253 11.40 16.44 -8.33
CA SER A 253 12.33 15.31 -8.40
C SER A 253 12.40 14.62 -7.04
N VAL A 254 12.30 13.29 -7.01
CA VAL A 254 12.75 12.49 -5.86
C VAL A 254 14.16 12.02 -6.22
N HIS A 255 15.18 12.70 -5.69
CA HIS A 255 16.56 12.21 -5.72
C HIS A 255 16.93 11.73 -4.31
N GLY A 256 17.14 10.42 -4.16
CA GLY A 256 17.81 9.83 -3.01
C GLY A 256 16.95 9.62 -1.75
N LEU A 257 16.40 8.43 -1.60
CA LEU A 257 16.32 7.76 -0.29
C LEU A 257 17.36 6.64 -0.23
N SER A 258 18.59 6.97 -0.65
CA SER A 258 19.79 6.22 -0.31
C SER A 258 20.74 7.22 0.34
N GLU A 259 21.26 6.86 1.51
CA GLU A 259 22.14 7.63 2.40
C GLU A 259 21.42 8.33 3.56
N LEU A 260 21.07 7.52 4.57
CA LEU A 260 21.67 7.59 5.91
C LEU A 260 21.84 6.17 6.47
#